data_AF-R9IG09-F1
#
_entry.id   AF-R9IG09-F1
#
_cell.length_a   1.000
_cell.length_b   1.000
_cell.length_c   1.000
_cell.angle_alpha   90.00
_cell.angle_beta   90.00
_cell.angle_gamma   90.00
#
_symmetry.space_group_name_H-M   'P 1'
#
loop_
_entity.id
_entity.type
_entity.pdbx_description
1 polymer ?
#
loop_
_entity_poly.entity_id
_entity_poly.type
_entity_poly.pdbx_seq_one_letter_code
_entity_poly.pdbx_strand_id
1 'polypeptide(L)' 'MLEDSQKINAIAWEAKKRNLSYGIFSSMLTEEVKQQIYREYEKYLLARKEAEKERMRKCSKKKNNP' A
#
# COMPACT_ATOMS: atom_id res chain seq x y z
N MET A 1 -0.47 -8.80 -9.33
CA MET A 1 -0.05 -9.86 -8.38
C MET A 1 1.14 -9.33 -7.61
N LEU A 2 0.99 -9.19 -6.30
CA LEU A 2 2.02 -8.65 -5.41
C LEU A 2 3.22 -9.60 -5.31
N GLU A 3 4.43 -9.02 -5.28
CA GLU A 3 5.64 -9.76 -4.89
C GLU A 3 5.60 -10.16 -3.41
N ASP A 4 6.38 -11.15 -3.00
CA ASP A 4 6.35 -11.66 -1.62
C ASP A 4 6.75 -10.60 -0.60
N SER A 5 7.69 -9.71 -0.96
CA SER A 5 8.03 -8.53 -0.15
C SER A 5 6.84 -7.58 0.03
N GLN A 6 6.01 -7.42 -1.00
CA GLN A 6 4.83 -6.57 -0.99
C GLN A 6 3.68 -7.21 -0.20
N LYS A 7 3.55 -8.54 -0.21
CA LYS A 7 2.57 -9.27 0.62
C LYS A 7 2.84 -9.06 2.12
N ILE A 8 4.11 -9.10 2.53
CA ILE A 8 4.48 -8.81 3.93
C ILE A 8 4.09 -7.38 4.29
N ASN A 9 4.41 -6.43 3.42
CA ASN A 9 4.05 -5.02 3.61
C ASN A 9 2.52 -4.81 3.64
N ALA A 10 1.76 -5.56 2.85
CA ALA A 10 0.29 -5.51 2.85
C ALA A 10 -0.30 -5.94 4.19
N ILE A 11 0.20 -7.03 4.77
CA ILE A 11 -0.22 -7.52 6.09
C ILE A 11 0.18 -6.51 7.17
N ALA A 12 1.40 -5.98 7.14
CA ALA A 12 1.84 -4.96 8.09
C ALA A 12 1.02 -3.66 7.99
N TRP A 13 0.65 -3.26 6.78
CA TRP A 13 -0.22 -2.11 6.53
C TRP A 13 -1.60 -2.28 7.15
N GLU A 14 -2.24 -3.44 6.95
CA GLU A 14 -3.55 -3.71 7.53
C GLU A 14 -3.48 -3.91 9.06
N ALA A 15 -2.43 -4.56 9.58
CA ALA A 15 -2.18 -4.67 11.02
C ALA A 15 -2.12 -3.28 11.68
N LYS A 16 -1.37 -2.35 11.07
CA LYS A 16 -1.26 -0.97 11.54
C LYS A 16 -2.61 -0.25 11.53
N LYS A 17 -3.43 -0.43 10.50
CA LYS A 17 -4.80 0.16 10.44
C LYS A 17 -5.70 -0.32 11.56
N ARG A 18 -5.53 -1.58 11.98
CA ARG A 18 -6.29 -2.20 13.07
C ARG A 18 -5.66 -1.98 14.45
N ASN A 19 -4.55 -1.24 14.51
CA ASN A 19 -3.76 -1.03 15.72
C ASN A 19 -3.29 -2.34 16.38
N LEU A 20 -2.97 -3.34 15.56
CA LEU A 20 -2.47 -4.65 15.99
C LEU A 20 -1.00 -4.81 15.61
N SER A 21 -0.27 -5.62 16.39
CA SER A 21 1.08 -6.01 16.00
C SER A 21 1.04 -7.01 14.84
N TYR A 22 2.08 -6.99 14.00
CA TYR A 22 2.18 -7.87 12.83
C TYR A 22 2.06 -9.35 13.22
N GLY A 23 2.77 -9.80 14.26
CA GLY A 23 2.77 -11.20 14.67
C GLY A 23 1.38 -11.68 15.09
N ILE A 24 0.70 -10.91 15.93
CA ILE A 24 -0.67 -11.22 16.40
C ILE A 24 -1.67 -11.18 15.26
N PHE A 25 -1.55 -10.19 14.38
CA PHE A 25 -2.44 -10.10 13.24
C PHE A 25 -2.22 -11.26 12.26
N SER A 26 -0.95 -11.58 11.93
CA SER A 26 -0.59 -12.61 10.97
C SER A 26 -1.05 -14.01 11.38
N SER A 27 -1.09 -14.30 12.68
CA SER A 27 -1.55 -15.60 13.19
C SER A 27 -3.07 -15.77 13.11
N MET A 28 -3.82 -14.67 13.03
CA MET A 28 -5.28 -14.66 12.92
C MET A 28 -5.76 -14.68 11.46
N LEU A 29 -4.86 -14.59 10.48
CA LEU A 29 -5.22 -14.47 9.06
C LEU A 29 -5.48 -15.82 8.41
N THR A 30 -6.69 -16.00 7.89
CA THR A 30 -7.01 -17.05 6.93
C THR A 30 -6.53 -16.67 5.52
N GLU A 31 -6.39 -17.66 4.64
CA GLU A 31 -5.97 -17.41 3.25
C GLU A 31 -6.93 -16.47 2.50
N GLU A 32 -8.23 -16.56 2.76
CA GLU A 32 -9.23 -15.68 2.15
C GLU A 32 -9.02 -14.21 2.57
N VAL A 33 -8.79 -13.98 3.86
CA VAL A 33 -8.55 -12.63 4.37
C VAL A 33 -7.22 -12.08 3.85
N LYS A 34 -6.18 -12.92 3.72
CA LYS A 34 -4.91 -12.51 3.08
C LYS A 34 -5.14 -12.03 1.64
N GLN A 35 -5.90 -12.79 0.85
CA GLN A 35 -6.23 -12.40 -0.52
C GLN A 35 -6.99 -11.08 -0.59
N GLN A 36 -7.93 -10.84 0.33
CA GLN A 36 -8.63 -9.56 0.42
C GLN A 36 -7.67 -8.41 0.75
N ILE A 37 -6.78 -8.59 1.72
CA ILE A 37 -5.77 -7.59 2.11
C ILE A 37 -4.85 -7.27 0.93
N TYR A 38 -4.41 -8.29 0.19
CA TYR A 38 -3.55 -8.10 -0.98
C TYR A 38 -4.24 -7.29 -2.08
N ARG A 39 -5.53 -7.54 -2.36
CA ARG A 39 -6.30 -6.77 -3.35
C ARG A 39 -6.44 -5.31 -2.92
N GLU A 40 -6.76 -5.05 -1.66
CA GLU A 40 -6.89 -3.69 -1.14
C GLU A 40 -5.56 -2.95 -1.13
N TYR A 41 -4.46 -3.65 -0.80
CA TYR A 41 -3.13 -3.08 -0.85
C TYR A 41 -2.67 -2.76 -2.28
N GLU A 42 -3.02 -3.59 -3.27
CA GLU A 42 -2.73 -3.32 -4.68
C GLU A 42 -3.43 -2.02 -5.15
N LYS A 43 -4.70 -1.82 -4.77
CA LYS A 43 -5.44 -0.56 -5.02
C LYS A 43 -4.77 0.63 -4.35
N TYR A 44 -4.34 0.49 -3.09
CA TYR A 44 -3.64 1.54 -2.35
C TYR A 44 -2.33 1.95 -3.05
N LEU A 45 -1.54 0.99 -3.54
CA LEU A 45 -0.32 1.26 -4.29
C LEU A 45 -0.61 1.99 -5.61
N LEU A 46 -1.68 1.59 -6.31
CA LEU A 46 -2.09 2.24 -7.55
C LEU A 46 -2.44 3.72 -7.31
N ALA A 47 -3.30 3.98 -6.31
CA ALA A 47 -3.70 5.34 -5.93
C ALA A 47 -2.49 6.19 -5.49
N ARG A 48 -1.54 5.61 -4.74
CA ARG A 48 -0.29 6.31 -4.39
C ARG A 48 0.55 6.67 -5.60
N LYS A 49 0.65 5.77 -6.58
CA LYS A 49 1.42 6.01 -7.81
C LYS A 49 0.81 7.14 -8.64
N GLU A 50 -0.51 7.21 -8.72
CA GLU A 50 -1.23 8.31 -9.39
C GLU A 50 -1.04 9.64 -8.67
N ALA A 51 -1.20 9.65 -7.33
CA ALA A 51 -0.96 10.83 -6.51
C ALA A 51 0.49 11.33 -6.65
N GLU A 52 1.47 10.42 -6.65
CA GLU A 52 2.87 10.78 -6.84
C GLU A 52 3.13 11.35 -8.24
N LYS A 53 2.54 10.74 -9.29
CA LYS A 53 2.62 11.26 -10.66
C LYS A 53 2.02 12.67 -10.78
N GLU A 54 0.93 12.94 -10.07
CA GLU A 54 0.32 14.26 -10.03
C GLU A 54 1.20 15.28 -9.27
N ARG A 55 1.79 14.89 -8.13
CA ARG A 55 2.76 15.72 -7.39
C ARG A 55 3.96 16.09 -8.26
N MET A 56 4.53 15.11 -8.96
CA MET A 56 5.65 15.34 -9.87
C MET A 56 5.28 16.30 -11.00
N ARG A 57 4.09 16.17 -11.60
CA ARG A 57 3.60 17.12 -12.62
C ARG A 57 3.46 18.55 -12.09
N LYS A 58 2.97 18.71 -10.84
CA LYS A 58 2.86 20.03 -10.17
C LYS A 58 4.23 20.63 -9.86
N CYS A 59 5.18 19.82 -9.39
CA CYS A 59 6.55 20.28 -9.11
C CYS A 59 7.33 20.64 -10.38
N SER A 60 7.18 19.90 -11.47
CA SER A 60 7.86 20.21 -12.74
C SER A 60 7.37 21.52 -13.38
N LYS A 61 6.10 21.91 -13.18
CA LYS A 61 5.60 23.22 -13.63
C LYS A 61 6.22 24.40 -12.88
N LYS A 62 6.72 24.19 -11.66
CA LYS A 62 7.34 25.24 -10.83
C LYS A 62 8.80 25.53 -11.21
N LYS A 63 9.43 24.69 -12.03
CA LYS A 63 10.83 24.86 -12.51
C LYS A 63 10.95 25.63 -13.82
N ASN A 64 9.85 25.88 -14.52
CA ASN A 64 9.81 26.62 -15.79
C ASN A 64 9.08 27.96 -15.66
N ASN A 65 9.36 28.71 -14.59
CA ASN A 65 9.00 30.13 -14.54
C ASN A 65 10.33 30.91 -14.52
N PRO A 66 10.76 31.50 -15.65
CA PRO A 66 11.87 32.46 -15.67
C PRO A 66 11.56 33.70 -14.84
#